data_AF-A0A7C9W3V9-F1
#
_entry.id   AF-A0A7C9W3V9-F1
#
_cell.length_a   1.000
_cell.length_b   1.000
_cell.length_c   1.000
_cell.angle_alpha   90.00
_cell.angle_beta   90.00
_cell.angle_gamma   90.00
#
_symmetry.space_group_name_H-M   'P 1'
#
loop_
_entity.id
_entity.type
_entity.pdbx_description
1 polymer ?
#
loop_
_entity_poly.entity_id
_entity_poly.type
_entity_poly.pdbx_seq_one_letter_code
_entity_poly.pdbx_strand_id
1 'polypeptide(L)' 'MTIPEATTMRELIDDCAQLPFALTHPEHPLPSPRAAAPWQVDDRCTHQVEGLAEYGV' A
#
# COMPACT_ATOMS: atom_id res chain seq x y z
N MET A 1 -15.55 13.74 -16.37
CA MET A 1 -15.98 12.35 -16.62
C MET A 1 -16.51 11.80 -15.32
N THR A 2 -17.75 11.34 -15.27
CA THR A 2 -18.32 10.66 -14.10
C THR A 2 -18.14 9.18 -14.31
N ILE A 3 -17.32 8.54 -13.47
CA ILE A 3 -17.25 7.08 -13.42
C ILE A 3 -18.56 6.64 -12.74
N PRO A 4 -19.33 5.72 -13.34
CA PRO A 4 -20.56 5.23 -12.72
C PRO A 4 -20.23 4.52 -11.40
N GLU A 5 -21.06 4.75 -10.38
CA GLU A 5 -20.90 4.08 -9.08
C GLU A 5 -21.10 2.57 -9.25
N ALA A 6 -20.19 1.78 -8.67
CA ALA A 6 -20.32 0.33 -8.63
C ALA A 6 -21.52 -0.06 -7.74
N THR A 7 -22.31 -1.01 -8.24
CA THR A 7 -23.53 -1.50 -7.58
C THR A 7 -23.36 -2.88 -6.94
N THR A 8 -22.25 -3.56 -7.26
CA THR A 8 -21.92 -4.87 -6.70
C THR A 8 -20.48 -4.94 -6.19
N MET A 9 -20.22 -5.88 -5.28
CA MET A 9 -18.86 -6.12 -4.79
C MET A 9 -17.90 -6.60 -5.89
N ARG A 10 -18.42 -7.26 -6.93
CA ARG A 10 -17.61 -7.68 -8.08
C ARG A 10 -17.16 -6.49 -8.92
N GLU A 11 -18.05 -5.54 -9.19
CA GLU A 11 -17.72 -4.30 -9.90
C GLU A 11 -16.65 -3.49 -9.15
N LEU A 12 -16.78 -3.37 -7.82
CA LEU A 12 -15.75 -2.73 -6.99
C LEU A 12 -14.39 -3.43 -7.09
N ILE A 13 -14.38 -4.77 -7.10
CA ILE A 13 -13.15 -5.55 -7.26
C ILE A 13 -12.56 -5.31 -8.65
N ASP A 14 -13.37 -5.35 -9.71
CA ASP A 14 -12.91 -5.17 -11.09
C ASP A 14 -12.35 -3.76 -11.34
N ASP A 15 -12.92 -2.74 -10.71
CA ASP A 15 -12.43 -1.36 -10.79
C ASP A 15 -11.09 -1.16 -10.07
N CYS A 16 -10.88 -1.85 -8.93
CA CYS A 16 -9.69 -1.69 -8.10
C CYS A 16 -8.57 -2.71 -8.35
N ALA A 17 -8.87 -3.86 -8.96
CA ALA A 17 -7.92 -4.97 -9.11
C ALA A 17 -7.11 -4.92 -10.41
N GLN A 18 -7.36 -3.94 -11.28
CA GLN A 18 -6.57 -3.75 -12.50
C GLN A 18 -5.18 -3.21 -12.17
N LEU A 19 -4.20 -4.12 -12.15
CA LEU A 19 -2.80 -3.75 -12.04
C LEU A 19 -2.24 -3.39 -13.43
N PRO A 20 -1.52 -2.26 -13.59
CA PRO A 20 -0.80 -1.96 -14.82
C PRO A 20 0.06 -3.13 -15.29
N PHE A 21 0.09 -3.39 -16.61
CA PHE A 21 0.83 -4.50 -17.20
C PHE A 21 2.31 -4.52 -16.78
N ALA A 22 2.95 -3.35 -16.70
CA ALA A 22 4.34 -3.23 -16.28
C ALA A 22 4.61 -3.71 -14.84
N LEU A 23 3.60 -3.73 -13.97
CA LEU A 23 3.72 -4.24 -12.59
C LEU A 23 3.54 -5.76 -12.51
N THR A 24 2.79 -6.36 -13.45
CA THR A 24 2.57 -7.81 -13.49
C THR A 24 3.56 -8.53 -14.41
N HIS A 25 4.15 -7.80 -15.36
CA HIS A 25 5.09 -8.28 -16.37
C HIS A 25 6.29 -7.34 -16.40
N PRO A 26 7.18 -7.45 -15.42
CA PRO A 26 8.32 -6.55 -15.32
C PRO A 26 9.26 -6.78 -16.51
N GLU A 27 9.63 -5.69 -17.20
CA GLU A 27 10.56 -5.74 -18.35
C GLU A 27 11.98 -6.20 -17.94
N HIS A 28 12.30 -6.05 -16.65
CA HIS A 28 13.54 -6.50 -16.05
C HIS A 28 13.26 -7.47 -14.89
N PRO A 29 14.18 -8.40 -14.58
CA PRO A 29 14.05 -9.27 -13.44
C PRO A 29 13.84 -8.47 -12.15
N LEU A 30 12.79 -8.78 -11.40
CA LEU A 30 12.59 -8.21 -10.07
C LEU A 30 13.71 -8.69 -9.14
N PRO A 31 14.14 -7.85 -8.18
CA PRO A 31 15.07 -8.29 -7.16
C PRO A 31 14.45 -9.47 -6.39
N SER A 32 15.28 -10.45 -6.05
CA SER A 32 14.82 -11.57 -5.23
C SER A 32 14.28 -11.06 -3.89
N PRO A 33 13.15 -11.60 -3.40
CA PRO A 33 12.64 -11.27 -2.08
C PRO A 33 13.75 -11.46 -1.03
N ARG A 34 14.02 -10.41 -0.24
CA ARG A 34 14.93 -10.52 0.89
C ARG A 34 14.17 -11.07 2.10
N ALA A 35 14.88 -11.82 2.95
CA ALA A 35 14.38 -12.07 4.29
C ALA A 35 14.21 -10.71 5.01
N ALA A 36 13.01 -10.50 5.57
CA ALA A 36 12.80 -9.36 6.47
C ALA A 36 13.56 -9.64 7.77
N ALA A 37 14.29 -8.63 8.27
CA ALA A 37 14.75 -8.69 9.64
C ALA A 37 13.54 -8.69 10.58
N PRO A 38 13.58 -9.40 11.72
CA PRO A 38 12.55 -9.28 12.74
C PRO A 38 12.32 -7.81 13.08
N TRP A 39 11.07 -7.38 13.12
CA TRP A 39 10.74 -6.01 13.48
C TRP A 39 11.14 -5.75 14.93
N GLN A 40 11.87 -4.67 15.15
CA GLN A 40 12.22 -4.18 16.48
C GLN A 40 11.62 -2.79 16.63
N VAL A 41 10.94 -2.57 17.74
CA VAL A 41 10.45 -1.25 18.14
C VAL A 41 11.48 -0.70 19.11
N ASP A 42 12.15 0.38 18.71
CA ASP A 42 13.13 1.09 19.51
C ASP A 42 12.70 2.54 19.72
N ASP A 43 13.52 3.32 20.42
CA ASP A 43 13.23 4.73 20.70
C ASP A 43 13.08 5.56 19.42
N ARG A 44 13.73 5.14 18.33
CA ARG A 44 13.61 5.78 17.02
C ARG A 44 12.19 5.65 16.49
N CYS A 45 11.54 4.50 16.67
CA CYS A 45 10.13 4.33 16.33
C CYS A 45 9.23 5.27 17.14
N THR A 46 9.50 5.45 18.43
CA THR A 46 8.74 6.37 19.29
C THR A 46 8.87 7.82 18.81
N HIS A 47 10.07 8.26 18.45
CA HIS A 47 10.31 9.61 17.93
C HIS A 47 9.61 9.90 16.60
N GLN A 48 9.33 8.89 15.77
CA GLN A 48 8.66 9.08 14.48
C GLN A 48 7.21 9.54 14.61
N VAL A 49 6.57 9.24 15.75
CA VAL A 49 5.16 9.54 16.03
C VAL A 49 4.99 10.54 17.16
N GLU A 50 6.08 11.17 17.59
CA GLU A 50 6.07 12.22 18.59
C GLU A 50 5.26 13.42 18.07
N GLY A 51 4.40 13.99 18.93
CA GLY A 51 3.48 15.08 18.56
C GLY A 51 2.29 14.67 17.68
N LEU A 52 2.19 13.42 17.23
CA LEU A 52 1.04 12.97 16.43
C LEU A 52 -0.27 12.99 17.24
N ALA A 53 -0.19 12.76 18.54
CA ALA A 53 -1.34 12.83 19.45
C ALA A 53 -1.88 14.26 19.64
N GLU A 54 -1.09 15.28 19.30
CA GLU A 54 -1.50 16.70 19.35
C GLU A 54 -2.27 17.09 18.09
N TYR A 55 -2.21 16.29 17.03
CA TYR A 55 -2.93 16.48 15.77
C TYR A 55 -4.39 16.02 15.91
N GLY A 56 -5.16 16.70 16.74
CA GLY A 56 -6.56 16.38 16.97
C GLY A 56 -7.28 17.23 18.01
N VAL A 57 -6.64 18.31 18.49
CA VAL A 57 -7.21 19.30 19.42
C VAL A 57 -7.59 20.56 18.67
#